data_AF-A0A095XZP9-F1
#
_entry.id   AF-A0A095XZP9-F1
#
_cell.length_a   1.000
_cell.length_b   1.000
_cell.length_c   1.000
_cell.angle_alpha   90.00
_cell.angle_beta   90.00
_cell.angle_gamma   90.00
#
_symmetry.space_group_name_H-M   'P 1'
#
loop_
_entity.id
_entity.type
_entity.pdbx_description
1 polymer ?
#
loop_
_entity_poly.entity_id
_entity_poly.type
_entity_poly.pdbx_seq_one_letter_code
_entity_poly.pdbx_strand_id
1 'polypeptide(L)'
;MVLTSLGFFKNDYQLDNFRSNFGYDWTDEDLNEAIDTAGYDLSNVRNFLMETLWLKVIEEYVDYRGCEREMFDCYVNGTLDTHFYFNHSEVQCTEDIEELLN
;
A
#
# COMPACT_ATOMS: atom_id res chain seq x y z
N MET A 1 17.71 12.67 10.17
CA MET A 1 16.50 11.93 10.59
C MET A 1 15.31 12.68 10.00
N VAL A 2 14.99 12.41 8.73
CA VAL A 2 13.98 13.14 7.94
C VAL A 2 12.56 12.60 8.20
N LEU A 3 12.45 11.33 8.61
CA LEU A 3 11.17 10.64 8.86
C LEU A 3 10.32 11.26 9.98
N THR A 4 10.91 11.61 11.12
CA THR A 4 10.17 12.24 12.22
C THR A 4 9.73 13.67 11.90
N SER A 5 10.45 14.39 11.05
CA SER A 5 10.04 15.70 10.51
C SER A 5 8.95 15.60 9.43
N LEU A 6 8.77 14.43 8.84
CA LEU A 6 7.70 14.10 7.89
C LEU A 6 6.44 13.53 8.57
N GLY A 7 6.43 13.41 9.90
CA GLY A 7 5.30 12.83 10.64
C GLY A 7 5.20 11.31 10.60
N PHE A 8 6.19 10.61 10.03
CA PHE A 8 6.32 9.16 10.15
C PHE A 8 6.86 8.84 11.55
N PHE A 9 5.95 8.46 12.43
CA PHE A 9 6.33 7.86 13.70
C PHE A 9 6.67 6.40 13.45
N LYS A 10 7.67 5.89 14.16
CA LYS A 10 8.17 4.50 14.07
C LYS A 10 7.11 3.40 14.34
N ASN A 11 5.88 3.79 14.68
CA ASN A 11 4.71 2.96 14.97
C ASN A 11 3.51 3.52 14.20
N ASP A 12 3.60 3.54 12.88
CA ASP A 12 2.46 3.89 12.03
C ASP A 12 1.59 2.64 11.88
N TYR A 13 0.50 2.59 12.65
CA TYR A 13 -0.37 1.40 12.74
C TYR A 13 -0.96 1.00 11.38
N GLN A 14 -1.08 1.93 10.44
CA GLN A 14 -1.59 1.61 9.11
C GLN A 14 -0.60 0.78 8.30
N LEU A 15 0.69 1.12 8.37
CA LEU A 15 1.76 0.34 7.73
C LEU A 15 1.93 -1.01 8.43
N ASP A 16 1.84 -1.05 9.77
CA ASP A 16 1.89 -2.30 10.54
C ASP A 16 0.70 -3.23 10.22
N ASN A 17 -0.50 -2.66 10.09
CA ASN A 17 -1.69 -3.41 9.68
C ASN A 17 -1.57 -3.90 8.24
N PHE A 18 -1.12 -3.06 7.32
CA PHE A 18 -0.90 -3.45 5.92
C PHE A 18 0.06 -4.64 5.85
N ARG A 19 1.20 -4.54 6.54
CA ARG A 19 2.18 -5.63 6.63
C ARG A 19 1.57 -6.90 7.20
N SER A 20 0.78 -6.78 8.27
CA SER A 20 0.16 -7.95 8.92
C SER A 20 -0.88 -8.62 8.03
N ASN A 21 -1.61 -7.83 7.24
CA ASN A 21 -2.72 -8.30 6.42
C ASN A 21 -2.30 -8.76 5.02
N PHE A 22 -1.25 -8.17 4.45
CA PHE A 22 -0.82 -8.41 3.08
C PHE A 22 0.61 -8.96 2.96
N GLY A 23 1.37 -9.00 4.06
CA GLY A 23 2.70 -9.63 4.10
C GLY A 23 3.86 -8.77 3.60
N TYR A 24 3.61 -7.57 3.10
CA TYR A 24 4.65 -6.66 2.58
C TYR A 24 5.01 -5.57 3.59
N ASP A 25 6.30 -5.50 3.89
CA ASP A 25 6.88 -4.38 4.64
C ASP A 25 7.49 -3.36 3.68
N TRP A 26 7.61 -2.12 4.12
CA TRP A 26 8.31 -1.08 3.36
C TRP A 26 9.81 -1.13 3.60
N THR A 27 10.55 -0.69 2.60
CA THR A 27 12.01 -0.58 2.61
C THR A 27 12.43 0.88 2.54
N ASP A 28 13.71 1.15 2.80
CA ASP A 28 14.27 2.49 2.61
C ASP A 28 14.13 2.96 1.15
N GLU A 29 14.12 2.04 0.17
CA GLU A 29 13.94 2.35 -1.24
C GLU A 29 12.51 2.82 -1.54
N ASP A 30 11.49 2.08 -1.07
CA ASP A 30 10.08 2.45 -1.23
C ASP A 30 9.79 3.83 -0.60
N LEU A 31 10.38 4.08 0.57
CA LEU A 31 10.23 5.35 1.25
C LEU A 31 10.89 6.51 0.48
N ASN A 32 12.08 6.29 -0.08
CA ASN A 32 12.75 7.30 -0.89
C ASN A 32 11.94 7.60 -2.17
N GLU A 33 11.41 6.57 -2.83
CA GLU A 33 10.53 6.72 -3.99
C GLU A 33 9.25 7.51 -3.64
N ALA A 34 8.63 7.21 -2.50
CA ALA A 34 7.47 7.95 -2.03
C ALA A 34 7.79 9.42 -1.72
N ILE A 35 8.98 9.71 -1.18
CA ILE A 35 9.46 11.08 -0.95
C ILE A 35 9.70 11.82 -2.28
N ASP A 36 10.38 11.16 -3.22
CA ASP A 36 10.68 11.74 -4.53
C ASP A 36 9.39 12.03 -5.32
N THR A 37 8.42 11.12 -5.24
CA THR A 37 7.10 11.25 -5.88
C THR A 37 6.26 12.36 -5.25
N ALA A 38 6.30 12.49 -3.92
CA ALA A 38 5.63 13.58 -3.20
C ALA A 38 6.18 14.97 -3.55
N GLY A 39 7.46 15.04 -3.94
CA GLY A 39 8.13 16.28 -4.28
C GLY A 39 8.07 17.30 -3.14
N TYR A 40 7.39 18.42 -3.37
CA TYR A 40 7.24 19.48 -2.35
C TYR A 40 6.09 19.23 -1.37
N ASP A 41 5.13 18.36 -1.69
CA ASP A 41 3.98 18.07 -0.83
C ASP A 41 4.26 16.83 0.03
N LEU A 42 5.11 17.04 1.02
CA LEU A 42 5.55 16.02 1.96
C LEU A 42 4.40 15.40 2.78
N SER A 43 3.19 16.00 2.76
CA SER A 43 2.02 15.42 3.40
C SER A 43 1.48 14.18 2.67
N ASN A 44 1.82 13.99 1.39
CA ASN A 44 1.38 12.85 0.58
C ASN A 44 2.35 11.67 0.57
N VAL A 45 3.54 11.78 1.18
CA VAL A 45 4.54 10.69 1.20
C VAL A 45 3.92 9.40 1.72
N ARG A 46 3.05 9.48 2.73
CA ARG A 46 2.34 8.30 3.26
C ARG A 46 1.45 7.66 2.21
N ASN A 47 0.73 8.46 1.42
CA ASN A 47 -0.17 7.94 0.40
C ASN A 47 0.63 7.20 -0.68
N PHE A 48 1.70 7.83 -1.16
CA PHE A 48 2.57 7.20 -2.15
C PHE A 48 3.25 5.94 -1.62
N LEU A 49 3.65 5.92 -0.35
CA LEU A 49 4.21 4.71 0.26
C LEU A 49 3.17 3.59 0.31
N MET A 50 1.93 3.90 0.68
CA MET A 50 0.85 2.92 0.73
C MET A 50 0.47 2.40 -0.66
N GLU A 51 0.41 3.28 -1.66
CA GLU A 51 0.21 2.91 -3.07
C GLU A 51 1.35 1.99 -3.55
N THR A 52 2.60 2.31 -3.21
CA THR A 52 3.78 1.50 -3.54
C THR A 52 3.68 0.10 -2.93
N LEU A 53 3.28 0.01 -1.65
CA LEU A 53 3.07 -1.27 -0.99
C LEU A 53 1.94 -2.08 -1.62
N TRP A 54 0.84 -1.42 -2.02
CA TRP A 54 -0.25 -2.07 -2.74
C TRP A 54 0.18 -2.61 -4.10
N LEU A 55 1.03 -1.88 -4.83
CA LEU A 55 1.58 -2.35 -6.10
C LEU A 55 2.34 -3.67 -5.94
N LYS A 56 3.08 -3.88 -4.84
CA LYS A 56 3.75 -5.17 -4.58
C LYS A 56 2.78 -6.34 -4.42
N VAL A 57 1.64 -6.10 -3.75
CA VAL A 57 0.58 -7.10 -3.67
C VAL A 57 0.06 -7.40 -5.06
N ILE A 58 -0.23 -6.37 -5.85
CA ILE A 58 -0.75 -6.52 -7.20
C ILE A 58 0.21 -7.31 -8.10
N GLU A 59 1.51 -7.00 -8.06
CA GLU A 59 2.55 -7.71 -8.81
C GLU A 59 2.56 -9.20 -8.47
N GLU A 60 2.43 -9.58 -7.19
CA GLU A 60 2.37 -10.99 -6.79
C GLU A 60 1.22 -11.75 -7.47
N TYR A 61 0.03 -11.13 -7.52
CA TYR A 61 -1.15 -11.74 -8.12
C TYR A 61 -1.14 -11.69 -9.65
N VAL A 62 -0.66 -10.60 -10.24
CA VAL A 62 -0.59 -10.46 -11.71
C VAL A 62 0.49 -11.39 -12.26
N ASP A 63 1.70 -11.37 -11.70
CA ASP A 63 2.84 -12.09 -12.27
C ASP A 63 2.83 -13.59 -11.94
N TYR A 64 2.33 -13.98 -10.75
CA TYR A 64 2.40 -15.38 -10.30
C TYR A 64 1.05 -16.08 -10.20
N ARG A 65 -0.07 -15.36 -10.14
CA ARG A 65 -1.42 -15.95 -10.06
C ARG A 65 -2.27 -15.77 -11.32
N GLY A 66 -1.80 -14.96 -12.29
CA GLY A 66 -2.45 -14.77 -13.58
C GLY A 66 -3.69 -13.86 -13.51
N CYS A 67 -3.77 -13.01 -12.50
CA CYS A 67 -4.82 -12.00 -12.39
C CYS A 67 -4.60 -10.84 -13.38
N GLU A 68 -5.68 -10.18 -13.81
CA GLU A 68 -5.59 -8.95 -14.59
C GLU A 68 -5.33 -7.74 -13.67
N ARG A 69 -4.46 -6.81 -14.09
CA ARG A 69 -4.08 -5.63 -13.28
C ARG A 69 -5.29 -4.73 -12.97
N GLU A 70 -6.25 -4.70 -13.88
CA GLU A 70 -7.50 -3.95 -13.83
C GLU A 70 -8.46 -4.46 -12.75
N MET A 71 -8.22 -5.67 -12.23
CA MET A 71 -8.98 -6.19 -11.09
C MET A 71 -8.61 -5.48 -9.79
N PHE A 72 -7.49 -4.78 -9.74
CA PHE A 72 -6.97 -4.16 -8.52
C PHE A 72 -7.10 -2.64 -8.56
N ASP A 73 -7.63 -2.08 -7.48
CA ASP A 73 -7.75 -0.63 -7.29
C ASP A 73 -7.45 -0.27 -5.83
N CYS A 74 -7.19 1.01 -5.56
CA CYS A 74 -7.07 1.53 -4.21
C CYS A 74 -7.54 2.98 -4.11
N TYR A 75 -8.11 3.31 -2.96
CA TYR A 75 -8.36 4.69 -2.56
C TYR A 75 -7.50 5.02 -1.35
N VAL A 76 -6.62 6.02 -1.48
CA VAL A 76 -5.70 6.44 -0.43
C VAL A 76 -5.86 7.94 -0.19
N ASN A 77 -6.19 8.34 1.04
CA ASN A 77 -6.35 9.74 1.39
C ASN A 77 -5.56 10.10 2.66
N GLY A 78 -4.79 11.21 2.56
CA GLY A 78 -3.65 11.65 3.38
C GLY A 78 -3.84 11.82 4.88
N THR A 79 -4.94 11.35 5.45
CA THR A 79 -5.18 11.52 6.89
C THR A 79 -5.68 10.31 7.65
N LEU A 80 -6.30 9.29 7.05
CA LEU A 80 -6.78 8.10 7.81
C LEU A 80 -7.42 6.98 6.97
N ASP A 81 -7.78 7.23 5.71
CA ASP A 81 -8.65 6.33 4.94
C ASP A 81 -7.87 5.69 3.81
N THR A 82 -7.76 4.36 3.85
CA THR A 82 -7.09 3.56 2.84
C THR A 82 -7.93 2.32 2.60
N HIS A 83 -8.37 2.15 1.36
CA HIS A 83 -9.20 1.04 0.95
C HIS A 83 -8.54 0.36 -0.25
N PHE A 84 -8.44 -0.96 -0.18
CA PHE A 84 -7.91 -1.79 -1.25
C PHE A 84 -9.04 -2.59 -1.86
N TYR A 85 -9.00 -2.75 -3.18
CA TYR A 85 -10.07 -3.43 -3.91
C TYR A 85 -9.49 -4.52 -4.79
N PHE A 86 -10.18 -5.66 -4.79
CA PHE A 86 -9.98 -6.72 -5.74
C PHE A 86 -11.34 -7.09 -6.37
N ASN A 87 -11.41 -7.05 -7.70
CA ASN A 87 -12.60 -7.33 -8.49
C ASN A 87 -13.84 -6.56 -7.99
N HIS A 88 -13.70 -5.25 -7.78
CA HIS A 88 -14.73 -4.35 -7.26
C HIS A 88 -15.21 -4.63 -5.83
N SER A 89 -14.59 -5.58 -5.12
CA SER A 89 -14.85 -5.86 -3.71
C SER A 89 -13.72 -5.29 -2.86
N GLU A 90 -14.07 -4.68 -1.74
CA GLU A 90 -13.07 -4.20 -0.79
C GLU A 90 -12.43 -5.38 -0.07
N VAL A 91 -11.11 -5.38 0.03
CA VAL A 91 -10.31 -6.42 0.68
C VAL A 91 -9.47 -5.82 1.80
N GLN A 92 -9.39 -6.54 2.91
CA GLN A 92 -8.65 -6.14 4.10
C GLN A 92 -7.38 -6.94 4.29
N CYS A 93 -7.27 -8.14 3.69
CA CYS A 93 -6.08 -8.99 3.72
C CYS A 93 -5.95 -9.90 2.49
N THR A 94 -4.84 -10.64 2.40
CA THR A 94 -4.62 -11.61 1.32
C THR A 94 -5.67 -12.71 1.29
N GLU A 95 -6.17 -13.16 2.44
CA GLU A 95 -7.20 -14.20 2.50
C GLU A 95 -8.48 -13.78 1.79
N ASP A 96 -8.88 -12.51 1.87
CA ASP A 96 -10.05 -12.00 1.15
C ASP A 96 -9.88 -12.12 -0.37
N ILE A 97 -8.65 -11.84 -0.88
CA ILE A 97 -8.33 -11.98 -2.30
C ILE A 97 -8.38 -13.45 -2.72
N GLU A 98 -7.80 -14.34 -1.91
CA GLU A 98 -7.83 -15.79 -2.16
C GLU A 98 -9.26 -16.34 -2.15
N GLU A 99 -10.13 -15.86 -1.27
CA GLU A 99 -11.55 -16.24 -1.25
C GLU A 99 -12.29 -15.81 -2.53
N LEU A 100 -11.96 -14.63 -3.07
CA LEU A 100 -12.57 -14.10 -4.29
C LEU A 100 -12.03 -14.72 -5.60
N LEU A 101 -10.87 -15.39 -5.54
CA LEU A 101 -10.28 -16.12 -6.66
C LEU A 101 -10.90 -17.52 -6.87
N ASN A 102 -11.57 -18.05 -5.85
CA ASN A 102 -12.21 -19.38 -5.85
C ASN A 102 -13.67 -19.34 -6.30
#